data_AF-A0A094BZ71-F1
#
_entry.id   AF-A0A094BZ71-F1
#
_cell.length_a   1.000
_cell.length_b   1.000
_cell.length_c   1.000
_cell.angle_alpha   90.00
_cell.angle_beta   90.00
_cell.angle_gamma   90.00
#
_symmetry.space_group_name_H-M   'P 1'
#
loop_
_entity.id
_entity.type
_entity.pdbx_description
1 polymer ?
#
loop_
_entity_poly.entity_id
_entity_poly.type
_entity_poly.pdbx_seq_one_letter_code
_entity_poly.pdbx_strand_id
1 'polypeptide(L)'
;MLYPTLRILALSAAVITSAQALEQDSDTPIHPEWLDSNMPNGAGGDENIKREIPSYVMEYAPLVHLAEDEIHWPSLMDEHLLHTKPYVDFTPVPKNEQHPTLSNLGDLNRHENGLHLYLQSRDDVLTSPAWMLSAHNMPVPPPASPEGNETDSTEPNVEGKKTKKEKKISKIGGRSPAPVVLTVVEKEDNVVLAFWFYFYSYNLGNSVFGVGFGDHVGDWEHSVMKFRNGVPETMFISQHTGGRTYTFGAMEKYGKRPVIYSAKGSHAMYATPGIQAYILPFAILHDTTSHGPLWDPALNVMSYHYTSPDDHSDVGAKFVQEPSAEASDFTPGTLTPTLENPNAPTSWFYYGGCWGDKGYPSSDPRQYHAPIIGERKFVDGPFGPRFKSIGRPDVCIQGICEVSSTIAPRLWLLDWLYNWAWVCGGFLAIVVVGIAGYIIGRHVKWGHAMLIQIRKGRKKMKVLADVERSPLLSEATSEAEDGTEPSVVALDVDAGRAVAYGTINATVVEDSDRVR
;
A
#
# COMPACT_ATOMS: atom_id res chain seq x y z
N MET A 1 29.39 9.71 -22.58
CA MET A 1 29.01 10.22 -21.24
C MET A 1 29.00 11.76 -21.23
N LEU A 2 28.07 12.42 -21.94
CA LEU A 2 28.03 13.90 -22.02
C LEU A 2 26.60 14.49 -22.09
N TYR A 3 25.56 13.66 -22.07
CA TYR A 3 24.16 14.09 -22.10
C TYR A 3 23.51 14.52 -20.76
N PRO A 4 23.86 13.97 -19.57
CA PRO A 4 23.12 14.32 -18.35
C PRO A 4 23.44 15.73 -17.83
N THR A 5 24.64 16.25 -18.10
CA THR A 5 25.06 17.60 -17.67
C THR A 5 24.37 18.73 -18.45
N LEU A 6 24.05 18.53 -19.73
CA LEU A 6 23.34 19.55 -20.51
C LEU A 6 21.88 19.74 -20.06
N ARG A 7 21.19 18.68 -19.59
CA ARG A 7 19.82 18.82 -19.04
C ARG A 7 19.79 19.67 -17.76
N ILE A 8 20.77 19.51 -16.88
CA ILE A 8 20.87 20.28 -15.62
C ILE A 8 21.12 21.78 -15.91
N LEU A 9 21.94 22.08 -16.93
CA LEU A 9 22.17 23.47 -17.38
C LEU A 9 20.95 24.09 -18.09
N ALA A 10 20.19 23.32 -18.86
CA ALA A 10 18.95 23.80 -19.47
C ALA A 10 17.85 24.08 -18.43
N LEU A 11 17.71 23.23 -17.41
CA LEU A 11 16.76 23.41 -16.32
C LEU A 11 17.09 24.67 -15.48
N SER A 12 18.36 24.89 -15.15
CA SER A 12 18.77 26.08 -14.39
C SER A 12 18.62 27.38 -15.19
N ALA A 13 18.81 27.37 -16.52
CA ALA A 13 18.52 28.53 -17.36
C ALA A 13 17.02 28.88 -17.39
N ALA A 14 16.14 27.88 -17.54
CA ALA A 14 14.69 28.09 -17.58
C ALA A 14 14.17 28.73 -16.27
N VAL A 15 14.65 28.24 -15.11
CA VAL A 15 14.31 28.77 -13.78
C VAL A 15 14.66 30.27 -13.64
N ILE A 16 15.78 30.71 -14.21
CA ILE A 16 16.20 32.12 -14.16
C ILE A 16 15.27 33.01 -15.01
N THR A 17 14.90 32.59 -16.23
CA THR A 17 13.94 33.38 -17.05
C THR A 17 12.56 33.48 -16.41
N SER A 18 12.09 32.44 -15.72
CA SER A 18 10.79 32.48 -15.02
C SER A 18 10.83 33.41 -13.80
N ALA A 19 11.93 33.46 -13.06
CA ALA A 19 12.09 34.38 -11.93
C ALA A 19 12.10 35.85 -12.40
N GLN A 20 12.82 36.16 -13.49
CA GLN A 20 12.89 37.51 -14.05
C GLN A 20 11.57 38.01 -14.65
N ALA A 21 10.67 37.10 -15.09
CA ALA A 21 9.35 37.46 -15.58
C ALA A 21 8.36 37.83 -14.45
N LEU A 22 8.59 37.34 -13.22
CA LEU A 22 7.74 37.61 -12.05
C LEU A 22 8.18 38.84 -11.24
N GLU A 23 9.45 39.25 -11.35
CA GLU A 23 9.98 40.47 -10.73
C GLU A 23 9.44 41.76 -11.37
N GLN A 24 8.64 41.64 -12.44
CA GLN A 24 8.05 42.76 -13.20
C GLN A 24 6.55 42.99 -12.94
N ASP A 25 5.90 42.17 -12.10
CA ASP A 25 4.44 42.25 -11.80
C ASP A 25 4.14 42.43 -10.29
N SER A 26 5.17 42.73 -9.48
CA SER A 26 5.07 42.80 -8.01
C SER A 26 4.53 44.14 -7.46
N ASP A 27 3.85 44.95 -8.27
CA ASP A 27 3.41 46.31 -7.92
C ASP A 27 1.91 46.35 -7.52
N THR A 28 1.54 45.50 -6.56
CA THR A 28 0.26 45.60 -5.82
C THR A 28 0.53 45.82 -4.32
N PRO A 29 0.02 46.92 -3.71
CA PRO A 29 0.33 47.23 -2.32
C PRO A 29 -0.23 46.21 -1.31
N ILE A 30 0.64 45.75 -0.41
CA ILE A 30 0.27 44.98 0.78
C ILE A 30 -0.58 45.86 1.70
N HIS A 31 -1.82 45.45 1.98
CA HIS A 31 -2.68 46.11 2.99
C HIS A 31 -2.29 45.65 4.41
N PRO A 32 -1.78 46.53 5.29
CA PRO A 32 -1.33 46.15 6.63
C PRO A 32 -2.38 46.53 7.69
N GLU A 33 -3.40 45.70 7.89
CA GLU A 33 -4.46 45.97 8.88
C GLU A 33 -4.98 44.71 9.62
N TRP A 34 -4.15 43.66 9.70
CA TRP A 34 -4.48 42.38 10.38
C TRP A 34 -3.96 42.28 11.83
N LEU A 35 -3.64 43.41 12.45
CA LEU A 35 -3.28 43.52 13.87
C LEU A 35 -3.98 44.72 14.50
N ASP A 36 -5.30 44.63 14.67
CA ASP A 36 -5.95 45.39 15.73
C ASP A 36 -7.07 44.60 16.42
N SER A 37 -7.15 44.76 17.73
CA SER A 37 -7.97 43.94 18.62
C SER A 37 -9.38 44.49 18.75
N ASN A 38 -10.41 43.69 18.44
CA ASN A 38 -11.79 44.00 18.83
C ASN A 38 -12.56 42.73 19.21
N MET A 39 -12.81 42.57 20.51
CA MET A 39 -13.66 41.53 21.11
C MET A 39 -15.15 41.94 21.05
N PRO A 40 -16.05 41.15 20.44
CA PRO A 40 -17.49 41.29 20.63
C PRO A 40 -17.97 40.45 21.83
N ASN A 41 -18.81 41.02 22.69
CA ASN A 41 -19.33 40.35 23.88
C ASN A 41 -20.38 39.25 23.54
N GLY A 42 -20.21 38.08 24.18
CA GLY A 42 -21.29 37.41 24.90
C GLY A 42 -22.54 36.94 24.14
N ALA A 43 -22.39 35.94 23.26
CA ALA A 43 -23.45 34.95 22.96
C ALA A 43 -22.92 33.72 22.19
N GLY A 44 -21.93 33.89 21.30
CA GLY A 44 -21.44 32.84 20.39
C GLY A 44 -20.28 31.96 20.91
N GLY A 45 -20.00 31.96 22.22
CA GLY A 45 -18.79 31.34 22.77
C GLY A 45 -18.70 29.82 22.52
N ASP A 46 -19.78 29.07 22.73
CA ASP A 46 -19.77 27.60 22.65
C ASP A 46 -19.62 27.09 21.20
N GLU A 47 -20.24 27.75 20.21
CA GLU A 47 -20.03 27.38 18.79
C GLU A 47 -18.66 27.80 18.26
N ASN A 48 -18.09 28.91 18.74
CA ASN A 48 -16.76 29.34 18.31
C ASN A 48 -15.66 28.45 18.90
N ILE A 49 -15.76 28.08 20.19
CA ILE A 49 -14.81 27.16 20.84
C ILE A 49 -14.80 25.79 20.14
N LYS A 50 -15.95 25.34 19.60
CA LYS A 50 -16.07 24.11 18.79
C LYS A 50 -15.47 24.22 17.37
N ARG A 51 -14.98 25.38 16.94
CA ARG A 51 -14.41 25.61 15.60
C ARG A 51 -12.93 25.98 15.59
N GLU A 52 -12.31 26.20 16.75
CA GLU A 52 -10.85 26.32 16.88
C GLU A 52 -10.19 24.94 16.79
N ILE A 53 -8.93 24.87 16.36
CA ILE A 53 -8.14 23.64 16.48
C ILE A 53 -7.60 23.51 17.92
N PRO A 54 -7.84 22.39 18.63
CA PRO A 54 -7.31 22.22 19.99
C PRO A 54 -5.78 22.34 20.00
N SER A 55 -5.23 23.22 20.84
CA SER A 55 -3.81 23.62 20.79
C SER A 55 -2.80 22.46 20.88
N TYR A 56 -3.15 21.37 21.56
CA TYR A 56 -2.33 20.16 21.61
C TYR A 56 -2.17 19.48 20.24
N VAL A 57 -3.14 19.60 19.32
CA VAL A 57 -3.02 19.06 17.97
C VAL A 57 -1.85 19.72 17.23
N MET A 58 -1.67 21.03 17.41
CA MET A 58 -0.57 21.78 16.83
C MET A 58 0.75 21.56 17.60
N GLU A 59 0.70 21.45 18.94
CA GLU A 59 1.88 21.16 19.77
C GLU A 59 2.53 19.80 19.43
N TYR A 60 1.72 18.79 19.12
CA TYR A 60 2.14 17.44 18.76
C TYR A 60 2.04 17.16 17.24
N ALA A 61 1.93 18.20 16.42
CA ALA A 61 1.88 18.08 14.96
C ALA A 61 3.09 17.29 14.43
N PRO A 62 2.92 16.42 13.41
CA PRO A 62 4.03 15.65 12.85
C PRO A 62 5.06 16.56 12.19
N LEU A 63 6.29 16.06 12.12
CA LEU A 63 7.36 16.56 11.24
C LEU A 63 7.66 15.47 10.22
N VAL A 64 7.85 15.83 8.95
CA VAL A 64 8.02 14.88 7.86
C VAL A 64 9.38 15.07 7.20
N HIS A 65 10.28 14.10 7.32
CA HIS A 65 11.45 14.06 6.44
C HIS A 65 11.02 13.60 5.05
N LEU A 66 11.20 14.44 4.04
CA LEU A 66 11.14 14.01 2.65
C LEU A 66 12.44 13.27 2.28
N ALA A 67 12.43 12.44 1.25
CA ALA A 67 13.65 11.74 0.81
C ALA A 67 14.72 12.73 0.31
N GLU A 68 16.00 12.43 0.56
CA GLU A 68 17.14 13.29 0.18
C GLU A 68 17.26 13.47 -1.34
N ASP A 69 16.75 12.52 -2.12
CA ASP A 69 16.72 12.52 -3.58
C ASP A 69 15.28 12.51 -4.15
N GLU A 70 14.32 13.08 -3.42
CA GLU A 70 12.98 13.39 -3.93
C GLU A 70 13.01 14.46 -5.01
N ILE A 71 12.06 14.38 -5.96
CA ILE A 71 11.81 15.38 -7.00
C ILE A 71 10.33 15.75 -7.16
N HIS A 72 9.40 14.98 -6.56
CA HIS A 72 7.96 15.26 -6.49
C HIS A 72 7.66 15.83 -5.10
N TRP A 73 7.61 17.16 -5.02
CA TRP A 73 7.43 17.86 -3.75
C TRP A 73 5.94 18.02 -3.43
N PRO A 74 5.57 18.33 -2.16
CA PRO A 74 4.17 18.58 -1.78
C PRO A 74 3.48 19.55 -2.74
N SER A 75 2.22 19.29 -3.11
CA SER A 75 1.58 19.97 -4.23
C SER A 75 0.35 20.80 -3.81
N LEU A 76 0.09 21.84 -4.59
CA LEU A 76 -1.10 22.67 -4.48
C LEU A 76 -2.28 21.97 -5.19
N MET A 77 -3.39 21.74 -4.48
CA MET A 77 -4.56 21.05 -5.05
C MET A 77 -5.24 21.86 -6.15
N ASP A 78 -5.27 23.18 -6.04
CA ASP A 78 -5.81 24.08 -7.06
C ASP A 78 -4.91 24.13 -8.31
N GLU A 79 -3.59 24.17 -8.14
CA GLU A 79 -2.62 23.98 -9.26
C GLU A 79 -2.88 22.66 -9.99
N HIS A 80 -3.07 21.56 -9.24
CA HIS A 80 -3.40 20.25 -9.80
C HIS A 80 -4.72 20.25 -10.60
N LEU A 81 -5.75 20.97 -10.15
CA LEU A 81 -7.02 21.11 -10.90
C LEU A 81 -6.89 21.94 -12.19
N LEU A 82 -5.92 22.87 -12.28
CA LEU A 82 -5.63 23.56 -13.53
C LEU A 82 -5.07 22.60 -14.59
N HIS A 83 -4.21 21.65 -14.18
CA HIS A 83 -3.53 20.71 -15.06
C HIS A 83 -4.27 19.39 -15.30
N THR A 84 -5.37 19.15 -14.60
CA THR A 84 -6.23 17.97 -14.80
C THR A 84 -7.57 18.35 -15.40
N LYS A 85 -8.31 17.36 -15.89
CA LYS A 85 -9.63 17.48 -16.49
C LYS A 85 -10.49 16.29 -16.07
N PRO A 86 -11.75 16.49 -15.66
CA PRO A 86 -12.64 15.39 -15.30
C PRO A 86 -13.11 14.54 -16.49
N TYR A 87 -13.05 13.22 -16.30
CA TYR A 87 -13.55 12.18 -17.20
C TYR A 87 -14.43 11.18 -16.42
N VAL A 88 -15.44 10.62 -17.08
CA VAL A 88 -16.10 9.37 -16.70
C VAL A 88 -15.44 8.26 -17.50
N ASP A 89 -14.71 7.37 -16.83
CA ASP A 89 -13.75 6.44 -17.45
C ASP A 89 -12.80 7.15 -18.44
N PHE A 90 -12.98 6.93 -19.74
CA PHE A 90 -12.20 7.53 -20.82
C PHE A 90 -13.02 8.55 -21.65
N THR A 91 -14.21 8.94 -21.17
CA THR A 91 -15.09 9.94 -21.80
C THR A 91 -15.04 11.26 -21.03
N PRO A 92 -14.70 12.40 -21.64
CA PRO A 92 -14.65 13.69 -20.94
C PRO A 92 -16.05 14.19 -20.57
N VAL A 93 -16.20 14.79 -19.39
CA VAL A 93 -17.45 15.45 -18.96
C VAL A 93 -17.79 16.67 -19.84
N PRO A 94 -19.01 17.25 -19.79
CA PRO A 94 -19.38 18.43 -20.60
C PRO A 94 -18.42 19.61 -20.47
N LYS A 95 -18.21 20.37 -21.56
CA LYS A 95 -17.16 21.41 -21.66
C LYS A 95 -17.22 22.47 -20.55
N ASN A 96 -18.41 22.84 -20.11
CA ASN A 96 -18.66 23.79 -19.02
C ASN A 96 -18.25 23.28 -17.62
N GLU A 97 -17.84 22.01 -17.51
CA GLU A 97 -17.52 21.32 -16.25
C GLU A 97 -16.07 20.82 -16.23
N GLN A 98 -15.31 21.06 -17.32
CA GLN A 98 -13.93 20.59 -17.48
C GLN A 98 -12.89 21.42 -16.72
N HIS A 99 -13.32 22.40 -15.92
CA HIS A 99 -12.45 23.30 -15.14
C HIS A 99 -13.03 23.47 -13.71
N PRO A 100 -13.08 22.40 -12.91
CA PRO A 100 -13.52 22.48 -11.52
C PRO A 100 -12.52 23.26 -10.67
N THR A 101 -13.01 23.82 -9.56
CA THR A 101 -12.21 24.40 -8.49
C THR A 101 -12.49 23.67 -7.19
N LEU A 102 -11.71 23.91 -6.14
CA LEU A 102 -11.93 23.30 -4.84
C LEU A 102 -13.32 23.58 -4.25
N SER A 103 -13.99 24.65 -4.71
CA SER A 103 -15.33 25.08 -4.27
C SER A 103 -16.48 24.37 -4.99
N ASN A 104 -16.25 23.69 -6.12
CA ASN A 104 -17.30 23.00 -6.90
C ASN A 104 -16.93 21.59 -7.39
N LEU A 105 -15.75 21.07 -7.05
CA LEU A 105 -15.27 19.76 -7.50
C LEU A 105 -16.22 18.61 -7.11
N GLY A 106 -16.84 18.68 -5.92
CA GLY A 106 -17.83 17.71 -5.46
C GLY A 106 -19.11 17.67 -6.31
N ASP A 107 -19.44 18.75 -7.01
CA ASP A 107 -20.62 18.82 -7.87
C ASP A 107 -20.52 17.85 -9.06
N LEU A 108 -19.31 17.40 -9.41
CA LEU A 108 -19.08 16.39 -10.45
C LEU A 108 -19.68 15.03 -10.10
N ASN A 109 -19.98 14.75 -8.81
CA ASN A 109 -20.62 13.52 -8.37
C ASN A 109 -22.01 13.28 -9.01
N ARG A 110 -22.60 14.29 -9.67
CA ARG A 110 -23.79 14.14 -10.52
C ARG A 110 -23.60 13.15 -11.67
N HIS A 111 -22.36 12.89 -12.08
CA HIS A 111 -22.02 11.87 -13.08
C HIS A 111 -21.75 10.55 -12.36
N GLU A 112 -22.49 9.49 -12.75
CA GLU A 112 -22.35 8.12 -12.22
C GLU A 112 -22.28 8.02 -10.68
N ASN A 113 -22.97 8.93 -9.96
CA ASN A 113 -22.92 9.04 -8.49
C ASN A 113 -21.50 9.18 -7.90
N GLY A 114 -20.56 9.74 -8.66
CA GLY A 114 -19.15 9.83 -8.27
C GLY A 114 -18.36 8.51 -8.42
N LEU A 115 -18.95 7.48 -9.01
CA LEU A 115 -18.25 6.29 -9.49
C LEU A 115 -17.54 6.59 -10.81
N HIS A 116 -16.44 5.90 -11.10
CA HIS A 116 -15.73 5.98 -12.38
C HIS A 116 -15.31 7.39 -12.83
N LEU A 117 -15.25 8.36 -11.92
CA LEU A 117 -14.73 9.70 -12.18
C LEU A 117 -13.22 9.77 -11.96
N TYR A 118 -12.53 10.44 -12.89
CA TYR A 118 -11.07 10.56 -12.92
C TYR A 118 -10.65 11.99 -13.27
N LEU A 119 -9.70 12.55 -12.51
CA LEU A 119 -9.03 13.82 -12.83
C LEU A 119 -7.83 13.58 -13.73
N GLN A 120 -8.09 13.31 -15.01
CA GLN A 120 -7.06 12.96 -15.98
C GLN A 120 -6.18 14.17 -16.33
N SER A 121 -4.86 13.96 -16.35
CA SER A 121 -3.83 14.92 -16.78
C SER A 121 -4.11 15.47 -18.19
N ARG A 122 -3.89 16.78 -18.36
CA ARG A 122 -3.86 17.46 -19.67
C ARG A 122 -2.52 17.28 -20.40
N ASP A 123 -1.47 16.97 -19.64
CA ASP A 123 -0.09 16.85 -20.11
C ASP A 123 0.35 15.37 -20.20
N ASP A 124 1.26 15.03 -21.12
CA ASP A 124 1.81 13.67 -21.17
C ASP A 124 2.77 13.45 -19.99
N VAL A 125 2.37 12.54 -19.10
CA VAL A 125 3.05 12.25 -17.82
C VAL A 125 4.51 11.81 -18.02
N LEU A 126 4.84 11.20 -19.17
CA LEU A 126 6.20 10.81 -19.54
C LEU A 126 7.16 11.99 -19.80
N THR A 127 6.63 13.20 -19.95
CA THR A 127 7.45 14.42 -20.12
C THR A 127 7.91 15.02 -18.79
N SER A 128 7.42 14.51 -17.65
CA SER A 128 7.64 15.06 -16.30
C SER A 128 7.35 16.56 -16.22
N PRO A 129 6.09 16.99 -16.48
CA PRO A 129 5.72 18.41 -16.49
C PRO A 129 5.93 19.04 -15.11
N ALA A 130 6.25 20.34 -15.08
CA ALA A 130 6.76 21.01 -13.88
C ALA A 130 5.82 20.95 -12.66
N TRP A 131 4.50 20.99 -12.88
CA TRP A 131 3.49 20.90 -11.83
C TRP A 131 3.47 19.54 -11.11
N MET A 132 3.82 18.46 -11.80
CA MET A 132 3.99 17.12 -11.20
C MET A 132 5.23 17.03 -10.30
N LEU A 133 6.28 17.80 -10.62
CA LEU A 133 7.45 17.92 -9.76
C LEU A 133 7.19 18.88 -8.59
N SER A 134 6.40 19.94 -8.78
CA SER A 134 6.07 20.93 -7.75
C SER A 134 7.32 21.53 -7.06
N ALA A 135 8.43 21.71 -7.79
CA ALA A 135 9.73 22.10 -7.21
C ALA A 135 9.72 23.45 -6.46
N HIS A 136 8.80 24.35 -6.80
CA HIS A 136 8.52 25.60 -6.07
C HIS A 136 7.97 25.38 -4.66
N ASN A 137 7.40 24.20 -4.38
CA ASN A 137 6.80 23.85 -3.09
C ASN A 137 7.76 23.12 -2.14
N MET A 138 9.04 22.94 -2.51
CA MET A 138 10.05 22.32 -1.62
C MET A 138 10.09 23.03 -0.25
N PRO A 139 10.02 22.31 0.89
CA PRO A 139 10.03 22.94 2.21
C PRO A 139 11.33 23.72 2.49
N VAL A 140 11.21 25.01 2.82
CA VAL A 140 12.35 25.88 3.14
C VAL A 140 12.36 26.22 4.64
N PRO A 141 13.46 25.94 5.38
CA PRO A 141 13.60 26.35 6.78
C PRO A 141 13.39 27.87 6.94
N PRO A 142 12.73 28.34 8.03
CA PRO A 142 12.65 29.76 8.31
C PRO A 142 14.07 30.36 8.43
N PRO A 143 14.26 31.65 8.04
CA PRO A 143 15.55 32.30 8.17
C PRO A 143 16.02 32.28 9.63
N ALA A 144 17.28 31.93 9.86
CA ALA A 144 17.83 31.86 11.20
C ALA A 144 17.80 33.24 11.87
N SER A 145 17.11 33.34 13.01
CA SER A 145 17.12 34.55 13.83
C SER A 145 18.56 34.93 14.22
N PRO A 146 19.00 36.18 14.00
CA PRO A 146 20.36 36.60 14.32
C PRO A 146 20.51 36.94 15.81
N GLU A 147 20.35 35.96 16.70
CA GLU A 147 20.62 36.11 18.14
C GLU A 147 21.43 34.94 18.70
N GLY A 148 22.40 35.27 19.55
CA GLY A 148 23.14 34.31 20.38
C GLY A 148 24.49 33.87 19.83
N ASN A 149 25.54 34.68 20.05
CA ASN A 149 26.91 34.18 20.03
C ASN A 149 27.09 33.17 21.18
N GLU A 150 26.96 31.87 20.91
CA GLU A 150 27.56 30.85 21.78
C GLU A 150 29.09 31.01 21.69
N THR A 151 29.66 31.70 22.68
CA THR A 151 31.11 31.85 22.83
C THR A 151 31.71 30.55 23.34
N ASP A 152 31.90 29.57 22.45
CA ASP A 152 32.77 28.43 22.72
C ASP A 152 34.24 28.84 22.57
N SER A 153 34.83 29.25 23.69
CA SER A 153 36.24 29.59 23.79
C SER A 153 37.10 28.33 23.74
N THR A 154 37.62 27.99 22.55
CA THR A 154 38.66 26.96 22.41
C THR A 154 39.92 27.51 21.75
N GLU A 155 41.02 27.49 22.51
CA GLU A 155 42.37 27.76 22.01
C GLU A 155 42.80 26.72 20.95
N PRO A 156 43.68 27.08 20.00
CA PRO A 156 44.05 26.18 18.92
C PRO A 156 44.99 25.10 19.43
N ASN A 157 44.64 23.83 19.19
CA ASN A 157 45.64 22.77 19.17
C ASN A 157 45.55 21.93 17.90
N VAL A 158 46.72 21.58 17.39
CA VAL A 158 46.94 21.06 16.04
C VAL A 158 46.92 19.54 16.08
N GLU A 159 46.13 18.90 15.21
CA GLU A 159 46.60 17.85 14.29
C GLU A 159 45.49 17.30 13.39
N GLY A 160 45.84 16.97 12.14
CA GLY A 160 44.87 16.66 11.10
C GLY A 160 44.31 15.23 11.17
N LYS A 161 43.01 15.10 11.46
CA LYS A 161 42.20 13.96 11.00
C LYS A 161 41.10 14.45 10.07
N LYS A 162 41.03 13.85 8.87
CA LYS A 162 39.90 14.03 7.95
C LYS A 162 38.68 13.30 8.50
N THR A 163 37.96 13.93 9.43
CA THR A 163 36.62 13.50 9.81
C THR A 163 35.70 13.63 8.59
N LYS A 164 34.93 12.58 8.30
CA LYS A 164 33.73 12.72 7.46
C LYS A 164 32.87 13.80 8.12
N LYS A 165 32.55 14.88 7.40
CA LYS A 165 31.50 15.80 7.85
C LYS A 165 30.19 15.03 7.83
N GLU A 166 29.76 14.52 8.99
CA GLU A 166 28.38 14.12 9.19
C GLU A 166 27.52 15.37 8.93
N LYS A 167 26.56 15.26 8.00
CA LYS A 167 25.58 16.32 7.79
C LYS A 167 24.78 16.44 9.10
N LYS A 168 24.95 17.55 9.82
CA LYS A 168 24.13 17.86 11.00
C LYS A 168 22.69 18.00 10.53
N ILE A 169 21.86 17.00 10.83
CA ILE A 169 20.44 16.97 10.45
C ILE A 169 19.77 18.20 11.07
N SER A 170 19.10 19.02 10.25
CA SER A 170 18.31 20.14 10.76
C SER A 170 17.12 19.59 11.53
N LYS A 171 16.98 20.03 12.79
CA LYS A 171 15.77 19.77 13.60
C LYS A 171 14.71 20.87 13.46
N ILE A 172 15.02 21.93 12.70
CA ILE A 172 14.09 22.99 12.33
C ILE A 172 13.47 22.57 11.00
N GLY A 173 12.16 22.35 10.99
CA GLY A 173 11.42 22.02 9.78
C GLY A 173 11.12 23.28 8.95
N GLY A 174 11.02 23.09 7.63
CA GLY A 174 10.74 24.14 6.67
C GLY A 174 9.28 24.25 6.29
N ARG A 175 8.86 25.44 5.88
CA ARG A 175 7.53 25.71 5.36
C ARG A 175 7.48 25.35 3.87
N SER A 176 6.48 24.57 3.46
CA SER A 176 6.09 24.44 2.06
C SER A 176 5.02 25.50 1.72
N PRO A 177 5.06 26.14 0.54
CA PRO A 177 3.93 26.88 -0.02
C PRO A 177 2.66 26.04 -0.24
N ALA A 178 2.76 24.73 -0.44
CA ALA A 178 1.62 23.83 -0.47
C ALA A 178 1.09 23.59 0.96
N PRO A 179 -0.23 23.74 1.22
CA PRO A 179 -0.79 23.53 2.54
C PRO A 179 -1.05 22.04 2.82
N VAL A 180 -0.81 21.62 4.05
CA VAL A 180 -1.28 20.31 4.55
C VAL A 180 -2.75 20.45 4.94
N VAL A 181 -3.59 19.46 4.59
CA VAL A 181 -4.95 19.44 5.13
C VAL A 181 -4.95 18.81 6.51
N LEU A 182 -5.36 19.58 7.51
CA LEU A 182 -5.63 19.09 8.86
C LEU A 182 -7.13 18.87 8.98
N THR A 183 -7.55 17.68 9.40
CA THR A 183 -8.94 17.41 9.76
C THR A 183 -9.01 16.79 11.15
N VAL A 184 -9.68 17.50 12.06
CA VAL A 184 -9.94 17.06 13.42
C VAL A 184 -11.28 16.35 13.48
N VAL A 185 -11.28 15.14 14.02
CA VAL A 185 -12.48 14.32 14.25
C VAL A 185 -12.61 14.10 15.75
N GLU A 186 -13.58 14.77 16.36
CA GLU A 186 -13.96 14.51 17.75
C GLU A 186 -14.73 13.19 17.85
N LYS A 187 -14.50 12.46 18.94
CA LYS A 187 -15.10 11.17 19.28
C LYS A 187 -15.50 11.19 20.77
N GLU A 188 -16.22 10.16 21.19
CA GLU A 188 -16.61 9.97 22.61
C GLU A 188 -15.39 9.87 23.55
N ASP A 189 -15.63 9.95 24.86
CA ASP A 189 -14.59 9.87 25.91
C ASP A 189 -13.43 10.89 25.77
N ASN A 190 -13.72 12.07 25.24
CA ASN A 190 -12.74 13.12 24.92
C ASN A 190 -11.59 12.62 24.04
N VAL A 191 -11.89 11.70 23.11
CA VAL A 191 -10.94 11.23 22.10
C VAL A 191 -10.99 12.17 20.90
N VAL A 192 -9.82 12.52 20.38
CA VAL A 192 -9.67 13.32 19.16
C VAL A 192 -8.72 12.62 18.21
N LEU A 193 -9.14 12.43 16.96
CA LEU A 193 -8.30 11.95 15.87
C LEU A 193 -7.93 13.15 15.00
N ALA A 194 -6.66 13.53 14.99
CA ALA A 194 -6.13 14.59 14.13
C ALA A 194 -5.48 13.97 12.88
N PHE A 195 -6.16 14.10 11.75
CA PHE A 195 -5.70 13.64 10.44
C PHE A 195 -4.87 14.73 9.77
N TRP A 196 -3.66 14.38 9.35
CA TRP A 196 -2.78 15.23 8.54
C TRP A 196 -2.64 14.56 7.17
N PHE A 197 -3.22 15.18 6.13
CA PHE A 197 -3.20 14.68 4.76
C PHE A 197 -2.20 15.46 3.90
N TYR A 198 -1.32 14.73 3.25
CA TYR A 198 -0.25 15.22 2.39
C TYR A 198 -0.64 14.94 0.93
N PHE A 199 -0.64 15.99 0.11
CA PHE A 199 -0.97 15.89 -1.31
C PHE A 199 0.28 16.06 -2.18
N TYR A 200 0.40 15.23 -3.20
CA TYR A 200 1.41 15.35 -4.26
C TYR A 200 0.72 15.23 -5.61
N SER A 201 1.20 15.95 -6.63
CA SER A 201 0.58 15.95 -7.97
C SER A 201 0.89 14.70 -8.80
N TYR A 202 1.84 13.88 -8.36
CA TYR A 202 2.27 12.67 -9.05
C TYR A 202 2.93 11.70 -8.07
N ASN A 203 2.64 10.41 -8.19
CA ASN A 203 3.32 9.32 -7.52
C ASN A 203 4.22 8.59 -8.54
N LEU A 204 5.53 8.57 -8.30
CA LEU A 204 6.47 7.74 -9.05
C LEU A 204 6.64 6.40 -8.33
N GLY A 205 6.00 5.36 -8.88
CA GLY A 205 5.96 4.05 -8.26
C GLY A 205 7.30 3.30 -8.26
N ASN A 206 7.38 2.28 -7.40
CA ASN A 206 8.61 1.54 -7.14
C ASN A 206 9.11 0.74 -8.35
N SER A 207 10.42 0.49 -8.38
CA SER A 207 11.10 -0.17 -9.49
C SER A 207 11.66 -1.55 -9.14
N VAL A 208 11.30 -2.57 -9.91
CA VAL A 208 11.84 -3.92 -9.84
C VAL A 208 12.82 -4.14 -10.99
N PHE A 209 14.09 -4.44 -10.68
CA PHE A 209 15.18 -4.57 -11.65
C PHE A 209 15.32 -3.38 -12.63
N GLY A 210 14.99 -2.16 -12.17
CA GLY A 210 15.03 -0.94 -12.99
C GLY A 210 13.79 -0.68 -13.84
N VAL A 211 12.74 -1.50 -13.70
CA VAL A 211 11.43 -1.31 -14.35
C VAL A 211 10.44 -0.82 -13.30
N GLY A 212 9.86 0.38 -13.50
CA GLY A 212 8.93 1.01 -12.55
C GLY A 212 7.49 0.51 -12.68
N PHE A 213 6.74 0.50 -11.57
CA PHE A 213 5.35 0.07 -11.47
C PHE A 213 4.59 0.87 -10.42
N GLY A 214 3.30 1.13 -10.64
CA GLY A 214 2.44 1.86 -9.71
C GLY A 214 2.51 3.38 -9.84
N ASP A 215 2.90 3.92 -11.00
CA ASP A 215 2.83 5.36 -11.25
C ASP A 215 1.37 5.80 -11.35
N HIS A 216 1.04 6.95 -10.74
CA HIS A 216 -0.26 7.58 -10.92
C HIS A 216 -0.17 9.11 -10.80
N VAL A 217 -1.08 9.78 -11.49
CA VAL A 217 -1.32 11.22 -11.32
C VAL A 217 -2.05 11.42 -10.00
N GLY A 218 -1.64 12.44 -9.26
CA GLY A 218 -2.11 12.79 -7.91
C GLY A 218 -1.85 11.71 -6.86
N ASP A 219 -1.66 12.14 -5.62
CA ASP A 219 -1.36 11.24 -4.52
C ASP A 219 -1.82 11.80 -3.17
N TRP A 220 -2.31 10.93 -2.30
CA TRP A 220 -2.89 11.26 -1.01
C TRP A 220 -2.37 10.33 0.09
N GLU A 221 -1.34 10.78 0.78
CA GLU A 221 -0.78 10.11 1.95
C GLU A 221 -1.25 10.80 3.24
N HIS A 222 -1.23 10.11 4.38
CA HIS A 222 -1.70 10.68 5.64
C HIS A 222 -1.09 10.07 6.90
N SER A 223 -1.18 10.83 7.99
CA SER A 223 -0.94 10.32 9.34
C SER A 223 -2.04 10.78 10.28
N VAL A 224 -2.37 9.96 11.29
CA VAL A 224 -3.44 10.27 12.25
C VAL A 224 -2.90 10.15 13.66
N MET A 225 -2.91 11.25 14.40
CA MET A 225 -2.59 11.26 15.83
C MET A 225 -3.88 11.10 16.64
N LYS A 226 -3.90 10.12 17.54
CA LYS A 226 -4.97 9.94 18.53
C LYS A 226 -4.58 10.64 19.82
N PHE A 227 -5.47 11.51 20.29
CA PHE A 227 -5.41 12.09 21.63
C PHE A 227 -6.56 11.58 22.48
N ARG A 228 -6.35 11.50 23.79
CA ARG A 228 -7.42 11.36 24.79
C ARG A 228 -7.20 12.39 25.90
N ASN A 229 -8.21 13.19 26.21
CA ASN A 229 -8.08 14.31 27.17
C ASN A 229 -6.87 15.23 26.84
N GLY A 230 -6.58 15.45 25.56
CA GLY A 230 -5.43 16.23 25.08
C GLY A 230 -4.06 15.56 25.17
N VAL A 231 -3.96 14.31 25.62
CA VAL A 231 -2.70 13.55 25.71
C VAL A 231 -2.57 12.61 24.49
N PRO A 232 -1.45 12.61 23.74
CA PRO A 232 -1.27 11.71 22.60
C PRO A 232 -1.07 10.25 23.03
N GLU A 233 -1.89 9.35 22.51
CA GLU A 233 -1.85 7.90 22.79
C GLU A 233 -1.09 7.13 21.71
N THR A 234 -1.49 7.28 20.45
CA THR A 234 -1.04 6.48 19.30
C THR A 234 -1.01 7.30 18.02
N MET A 235 -0.19 6.87 17.06
CA MET A 235 -0.09 7.46 15.74
C MET A 235 -0.22 6.37 14.66
N PHE A 236 -1.16 6.54 13.73
CA PHE A 236 -1.23 5.77 12.49
C PHE A 236 -0.50 6.52 11.37
N ILE A 237 0.15 5.77 10.50
CA ILE A 237 0.99 6.26 9.41
C ILE A 237 0.66 5.41 8.16
N SER A 238 0.19 6.02 7.06
CA SER A 238 -0.23 5.25 5.87
C SER A 238 0.92 4.72 5.03
N GLN A 239 0.70 3.56 4.43
CA GLN A 239 1.65 2.85 3.58
C GLN A 239 0.87 2.27 2.40
N HIS A 240 0.85 2.99 1.29
CA HIS A 240 0.04 2.68 0.11
C HIS A 240 -1.45 2.51 0.46
N THR A 241 -2.01 1.30 0.32
CA THR A 241 -3.41 0.97 0.63
C THR A 241 -3.66 0.69 2.11
N GLY A 242 -2.62 0.61 2.94
CA GLY A 242 -2.69 0.28 4.36
C GLY A 242 -1.90 1.27 5.22
N GLY A 243 -1.23 0.76 6.24
CA GLY A 243 -0.41 1.55 7.14
C GLY A 243 -0.11 0.83 8.45
N ARG A 244 0.56 1.52 9.38
CA ARG A 244 0.97 0.94 10.67
C ARG A 244 0.68 1.92 11.81
N THR A 245 0.28 1.35 12.95
CA THR A 245 -0.01 2.10 14.18
C THR A 245 1.10 1.87 15.20
N TYR A 246 1.56 2.95 15.82
CA TYR A 246 2.57 2.95 16.86
C TYR A 246 2.02 3.61 18.13
N THR A 247 2.49 3.20 19.31
CA THR A 247 2.29 4.02 20.52
C THR A 247 3.04 5.33 20.35
N PHE A 248 2.48 6.44 20.84
CA PHE A 248 3.14 7.74 20.75
C PHE A 248 4.53 7.69 21.40
N GLY A 249 4.68 6.95 22.51
CA GLY A 249 5.97 6.71 23.18
C GLY A 249 7.05 6.11 22.27
N ALA A 250 6.70 5.24 21.32
CA ALA A 250 7.65 4.53 20.45
C ALA A 250 8.29 5.42 19.37
N MET A 251 7.59 6.49 18.93
CA MET A 251 8.00 7.34 17.80
C MET A 251 9.29 8.11 18.07
N GLU A 252 10.12 8.32 17.04
CA GLU A 252 11.15 9.38 17.06
C GLU A 252 10.47 10.76 17.21
N LYS A 253 11.10 11.69 17.93
CA LYS A 253 10.55 13.04 18.18
C LYS A 253 11.64 14.12 18.17
N TYR A 254 11.31 15.29 17.63
CA TYR A 254 12.06 16.52 17.87
C TYR A 254 11.23 17.41 18.80
N GLY A 255 11.71 17.55 20.05
CA GLY A 255 10.90 18.11 21.14
C GLY A 255 9.70 17.21 21.42
N LYS A 256 8.49 17.79 21.36
CA LYS A 256 7.22 17.05 21.50
C LYS A 256 6.75 16.39 20.19
N ARG A 257 7.23 16.85 19.04
CA ARG A 257 6.65 16.54 17.73
C ARG A 257 7.21 15.23 17.16
N PRO A 258 6.35 14.27 16.74
CA PRO A 258 6.80 13.00 16.18
C PRO A 258 7.40 13.21 14.79
N VAL A 259 8.44 12.44 14.47
CA VAL A 259 9.11 12.45 13.17
C VAL A 259 8.65 11.24 12.36
N ILE A 260 8.21 11.47 11.14
CA ILE A 260 7.89 10.46 10.13
C ILE A 260 8.67 10.75 8.84
N TYR A 261 8.73 9.76 7.95
CA TYR A 261 9.57 9.78 6.75
C TYR A 261 8.73 9.46 5.52
N SER A 262 8.82 10.29 4.49
CA SER A 262 8.24 10.06 3.17
C SER A 262 9.14 9.18 2.34
N ALA A 263 8.57 8.13 1.76
CA ALA A 263 9.25 7.32 0.78
C ALA A 263 9.48 8.11 -0.52
N LYS A 264 10.61 7.85 -1.16
CA LYS A 264 10.96 8.47 -2.44
C LYS A 264 9.96 8.08 -3.54
N GLY A 265 9.28 9.07 -4.12
CA GLY A 265 8.39 8.95 -5.29
C GLY A 265 7.04 8.29 -4.99
N SER A 266 7.00 7.28 -4.13
CA SER A 266 5.79 6.58 -3.71
C SER A 266 5.07 7.24 -2.52
N HIS A 267 5.73 8.21 -1.87
CA HIS A 267 5.33 9.00 -0.69
C HIS A 267 4.82 8.24 0.55
N ALA A 268 4.72 6.92 0.49
CA ALA A 268 4.33 6.06 1.59
C ALA A 268 5.10 6.41 2.87
N MET A 269 4.37 6.48 3.98
CA MET A 269 4.85 7.11 5.20
C MET A 269 5.39 6.07 6.19
N TYR A 270 6.55 6.36 6.79
CA TYR A 270 7.25 5.43 7.68
C TYR A 270 7.74 6.08 8.97
N ALA A 271 7.90 5.27 10.02
CA ALA A 271 8.42 5.70 11.32
C ALA A 271 9.97 5.68 11.41
N THR A 272 10.66 5.27 10.35
CA THR A 272 12.12 5.13 10.30
C THR A 272 12.68 5.52 8.93
N PRO A 273 13.97 5.92 8.84
CA PRO A 273 14.70 6.01 7.58
C PRO A 273 15.21 4.62 7.14
N GLY A 274 15.57 4.50 5.86
CA GLY A 274 16.17 3.31 5.26
C GLY A 274 15.26 2.56 4.29
N ILE A 275 15.57 1.28 4.06
CA ILE A 275 14.82 0.38 3.18
C ILE A 275 13.59 -0.15 3.91
N GLN A 276 12.42 0.06 3.31
CA GLN A 276 11.12 -0.35 3.85
C GLN A 276 10.55 -1.44 2.94
N ALA A 277 10.82 -2.70 3.27
CA ALA A 277 10.35 -3.84 2.50
C ALA A 277 8.88 -4.14 2.84
N TYR A 278 8.00 -4.10 1.83
CA TYR A 278 6.56 -4.36 1.99
C TYR A 278 6.04 -5.55 1.17
N ILE A 279 6.64 -5.86 0.02
CA ILE A 279 6.21 -6.96 -0.86
C ILE A 279 7.41 -7.79 -1.39
N LEU A 280 7.20 -9.12 -1.45
CA LEU A 280 8.12 -10.20 -1.86
C LEU A 280 9.29 -10.55 -0.91
N PRO A 281 9.74 -11.83 -0.89
CA PRO A 281 11.00 -12.21 -0.25
C PRO A 281 12.18 -11.43 -0.87
N PHE A 282 13.21 -11.21 -0.06
CA PHE A 282 14.44 -10.45 -0.40
C PHE A 282 14.25 -8.95 -0.69
N ALA A 283 13.11 -8.34 -0.32
CA ALA A 283 12.84 -6.90 -0.49
C ALA A 283 12.95 -6.42 -1.95
N ILE A 284 12.45 -7.22 -2.89
CA ILE A 284 12.52 -6.93 -4.34
C ILE A 284 11.68 -5.70 -4.69
N LEU A 285 10.54 -5.50 -4.00
CA LEU A 285 9.77 -4.26 -4.01
C LEU A 285 9.88 -3.62 -2.61
N HIS A 286 10.48 -2.44 -2.54
CA HIS A 286 10.71 -1.71 -1.29
C HIS A 286 10.66 -0.21 -1.53
N ASP A 287 10.18 0.52 -0.54
CA ASP A 287 10.36 1.96 -0.46
C ASP A 287 11.74 2.28 0.12
N THR A 288 12.22 3.49 -0.17
CA THR A 288 13.41 4.06 0.47
C THR A 288 13.08 5.40 1.09
N THR A 289 13.42 5.54 2.37
CA THR A 289 13.22 6.74 3.20
C THR A 289 14.57 7.26 3.69
N SER A 290 14.70 8.57 3.90
CA SER A 290 15.98 9.18 4.31
C SER A 290 15.78 10.54 5.00
N HIS A 291 16.84 11.07 5.62
CA HIS A 291 16.84 12.40 6.25
C HIS A 291 17.07 13.51 5.22
N GLY A 292 16.21 13.61 4.20
CA GLY A 292 16.17 14.76 3.29
C GLY A 292 15.56 16.00 3.95
N PRO A 293 15.03 16.95 3.18
CA PRO A 293 14.40 18.16 3.71
C PRO A 293 13.36 17.84 4.78
N LEU A 294 13.53 18.43 5.97
CA LEU A 294 12.55 18.32 7.04
C LEU A 294 11.42 19.31 6.77
N TRP A 295 10.23 18.81 6.52
CA TRP A 295 9.00 19.57 6.36
C TRP A 295 8.33 19.77 7.72
N ASP A 296 7.83 20.98 7.94
CA ASP A 296 6.92 21.33 9.02
C ASP A 296 5.49 21.57 8.47
N PRO A 297 4.61 20.55 8.52
CA PRO A 297 3.19 20.67 8.25
C PRO A 297 2.49 21.85 8.96
N ALA A 298 2.87 22.18 10.20
CA ALA A 298 2.19 23.17 11.01
C ALA A 298 2.43 24.62 10.55
N LEU A 299 3.41 24.86 9.68
CA LEU A 299 3.70 26.21 9.13
C LEU A 299 2.82 26.60 7.93
N ASN A 300 2.00 25.67 7.41
CA ASN A 300 1.05 25.96 6.33
C ASN A 300 -0.08 24.91 6.32
N VAL A 301 -1.21 25.22 6.95
CA VAL A 301 -2.31 24.28 7.16
C VAL A 301 -3.62 24.84 6.60
N MET A 302 -4.40 23.97 5.94
CA MET A 302 -5.81 24.19 5.68
C MET A 302 -6.61 23.27 6.62
N SER A 303 -7.14 23.84 7.70
CA SER A 303 -7.72 23.11 8.83
C SER A 303 -9.25 23.02 8.77
N TYR A 304 -9.78 21.92 9.28
CA TYR A 304 -11.21 21.59 9.29
C TYR A 304 -11.58 20.74 10.50
N HIS A 305 -12.85 20.83 10.90
CA HIS A 305 -13.52 19.83 11.72
C HIS A 305 -14.34 18.89 10.82
N TYR A 306 -14.37 17.60 11.14
CA TYR A 306 -15.25 16.63 10.49
C TYR A 306 -16.17 15.96 11.52
N THR A 307 -17.47 16.19 11.38
CA THR A 307 -18.52 15.56 12.19
C THR A 307 -19.04 14.34 11.45
N SER A 308 -18.88 13.15 12.04
CA SER A 308 -19.50 11.92 11.53
C SER A 308 -21.03 11.98 11.72
N PRO A 309 -21.84 11.33 10.86
CA PRO A 309 -23.29 11.26 11.08
C PRO A 309 -23.63 10.49 12.36
N ASP A 310 -24.81 10.78 12.93
CA ASP A 310 -25.32 10.17 14.18
C ASP A 310 -25.49 8.65 14.08
N ASP A 311 -25.74 8.12 12.88
CA ASP A 311 -25.85 6.69 12.60
C ASP A 311 -24.48 5.99 12.42
N HIS A 312 -23.40 6.77 12.38
CA HIS A 312 -22.03 6.35 12.09
C HIS A 312 -21.86 5.54 10.78
N SER A 313 -22.81 5.67 9.84
CA SER A 313 -22.82 4.95 8.57
C SER A 313 -21.67 5.37 7.66
N ASP A 314 -21.28 6.64 7.71
CA ASP A 314 -20.19 7.20 6.93
C ASP A 314 -18.81 6.95 7.55
N VAL A 315 -18.34 5.71 7.40
CA VAL A 315 -16.98 5.32 7.77
C VAL A 315 -15.89 5.91 6.85
N GLY A 316 -16.26 6.51 5.71
CA GLY A 316 -15.30 7.01 4.72
C GLY A 316 -14.54 5.90 3.97
N ALA A 317 -15.22 4.82 3.57
CA ALA A 317 -14.65 3.74 2.77
C ALA A 317 -15.45 3.57 1.46
N LYS A 318 -14.76 3.43 0.31
CA LYS A 318 -15.39 3.23 -0.99
C LYS A 318 -15.16 1.80 -1.48
N PHE A 319 -16.23 1.02 -1.57
CA PHE A 319 -16.21 -0.31 -2.20
C PHE A 319 -16.65 -0.17 -3.65
N VAL A 320 -15.72 -0.37 -4.60
CA VAL A 320 -15.95 -0.12 -6.04
C VAL A 320 -16.77 -1.25 -6.72
N GLN A 321 -17.19 -2.29 -5.98
CA GLN A 321 -17.52 -3.59 -6.57
C GLN A 321 -19.02 -3.97 -6.60
N GLU A 322 -19.94 -3.21 -5.98
CA GLU A 322 -21.36 -3.60 -5.89
C GLU A 322 -22.32 -2.60 -6.56
N PRO A 323 -22.80 -2.87 -7.78
CA PRO A 323 -23.84 -2.10 -8.46
C PRO A 323 -25.25 -2.61 -8.12
N SER A 324 -25.53 -2.97 -6.86
CA SER A 324 -26.87 -3.38 -6.41
C SER A 324 -27.14 -3.10 -4.94
N ALA A 325 -28.31 -2.50 -4.69
CA ALA A 325 -28.88 -2.07 -3.40
C ALA A 325 -28.26 -0.82 -2.74
N GLU A 326 -29.05 0.26 -2.71
CA GLU A 326 -29.10 1.25 -1.62
C GLU A 326 -27.85 2.10 -1.33
N ALA A 327 -27.23 2.65 -2.38
CA ALA A 327 -26.38 3.84 -2.27
C ALA A 327 -27.18 5.14 -1.89
N SER A 328 -28.46 5.00 -1.54
CA SER A 328 -29.39 6.09 -1.20
C SER A 328 -29.46 6.43 0.29
N ASP A 329 -29.01 5.55 1.17
CA ASP A 329 -29.36 5.57 2.61
C ASP A 329 -28.19 5.97 3.52
N PHE A 330 -27.09 6.47 2.94
CA PHE A 330 -25.93 6.97 3.69
C PHE A 330 -25.98 8.48 3.88
N THR A 331 -26.06 8.94 5.13
CA THR A 331 -25.92 10.36 5.47
C THR A 331 -24.44 10.74 5.48
N PRO A 332 -23.94 11.60 4.58
CA PRO A 332 -22.53 11.99 4.60
C PRO A 332 -22.21 12.86 5.81
N GLY A 333 -21.05 12.64 6.42
CA GLY A 333 -20.52 13.51 7.48
C GLY A 333 -20.19 14.92 6.99
N THR A 334 -20.22 15.88 7.90
CA THR A 334 -20.05 17.31 7.61
C THR A 334 -18.61 17.75 7.83
N LEU A 335 -17.96 18.26 6.78
CA LEU A 335 -16.67 18.96 6.87
C LEU A 335 -16.92 20.47 7.03
N THR A 336 -16.39 21.06 8.10
CA THR A 336 -16.56 22.48 8.45
C THR A 336 -15.19 23.16 8.54
N PRO A 337 -14.95 24.30 7.86
CA PRO A 337 -13.73 25.09 8.03
C PRO A 337 -13.56 25.60 9.47
N THR A 338 -12.32 25.72 9.92
CA THR A 338 -11.99 26.24 11.25
C THR A 338 -11.94 27.77 11.27
N LEU A 339 -11.87 28.39 12.46
CA LEU A 339 -11.83 29.86 12.58
C LEU A 339 -10.55 30.50 12.01
N GLU A 340 -9.49 29.70 11.89
CA GLU A 340 -8.21 30.06 11.30
C GLU A 340 -8.30 30.24 9.77
N ASN A 341 -9.30 29.65 9.12
CA ASN A 341 -9.49 29.63 7.66
C ASN A 341 -10.99 29.55 7.26
N PRO A 342 -11.87 30.46 7.73
CA PRO A 342 -13.34 30.27 7.67
C PRO A 342 -13.91 30.25 6.25
N ASN A 343 -13.16 30.76 5.27
CA ASN A 343 -13.54 30.78 3.85
C ASN A 343 -12.96 29.58 3.06
N ALA A 344 -12.32 28.61 3.72
CA ALA A 344 -11.72 27.47 3.04
C ALA A 344 -12.80 26.61 2.35
N PRO A 345 -12.58 26.19 1.10
CA PRO A 345 -13.57 25.41 0.35
C PRO A 345 -13.72 24.01 0.93
N THR A 346 -14.92 23.43 0.84
CA THR A 346 -15.22 22.06 1.33
C THR A 346 -15.63 21.08 0.23
N SER A 347 -16.11 21.56 -0.92
CA SER A 347 -16.65 20.71 -2.01
C SER A 347 -15.63 19.67 -2.51
N TRP A 348 -14.34 20.02 -2.57
CA TRP A 348 -13.26 19.11 -2.96
C TRP A 348 -13.17 17.83 -2.11
N PHE A 349 -13.49 17.89 -0.82
CA PHE A 349 -13.45 16.74 0.09
C PHE A 349 -14.53 15.72 -0.25
N TYR A 350 -15.66 16.19 -0.79
CA TYR A 350 -16.78 15.34 -1.20
C TYR A 350 -16.61 14.75 -2.60
N TYR A 351 -15.60 15.15 -3.38
CA TYR A 351 -15.36 14.58 -4.70
C TYR A 351 -15.15 13.06 -4.64
N GLY A 352 -16.07 12.32 -5.27
CA GLY A 352 -16.12 10.87 -5.23
C GLY A 352 -15.06 10.18 -6.09
N GLY A 353 -14.49 10.89 -7.06
CA GLY A 353 -13.58 10.32 -8.06
C GLY A 353 -12.14 10.12 -7.59
N CYS A 354 -11.37 9.54 -8.51
CA CYS A 354 -9.93 9.41 -8.44
C CYS A 354 -9.25 10.76 -8.72
N TRP A 355 -8.31 11.15 -7.87
CA TRP A 355 -7.46 12.33 -8.03
C TRP A 355 -6.34 12.08 -9.03
N GLY A 356 -6.69 11.63 -10.25
CA GLY A 356 -5.73 11.36 -11.31
C GLY A 356 -6.34 10.61 -12.49
N ASP A 357 -5.48 10.24 -13.43
CA ASP A 357 -5.78 9.41 -14.60
C ASP A 357 -6.44 8.07 -14.21
N LYS A 358 -7.29 7.55 -15.10
CA LYS A 358 -7.61 6.13 -15.12
C LYS A 358 -6.40 5.36 -15.67
N GLY A 359 -6.01 4.27 -15.01
CA GLY A 359 -4.85 3.45 -15.40
C GLY A 359 -4.95 2.98 -16.84
N TYR A 360 -3.97 3.38 -17.67
CA TYR A 360 -4.04 3.28 -19.13
C TYR A 360 -4.39 1.88 -19.63
N PRO A 361 -5.15 1.73 -20.73
CA PRO A 361 -5.49 0.41 -21.25
C PRO A 361 -4.22 -0.34 -21.68
N SER A 362 -4.24 -1.67 -21.65
CA SER A 362 -3.07 -2.50 -22.05
C SER A 362 -2.68 -2.37 -23.53
N SER A 363 -3.44 -1.61 -24.32
CA SER A 363 -3.13 -1.21 -25.70
C SER A 363 -2.42 0.14 -25.81
N ASP A 364 -2.31 0.92 -24.72
CA ASP A 364 -1.52 2.15 -24.69
C ASP A 364 -0.02 1.78 -24.74
N PRO A 365 0.78 2.33 -25.66
CA PRO A 365 2.20 1.98 -25.81
C PRO A 365 3.07 2.38 -24.59
N ARG A 366 2.55 3.23 -23.70
CA ARG A 366 3.19 3.64 -22.44
C ARG A 366 2.92 2.63 -21.32
N GLN A 367 1.90 1.78 -21.48
CA GLN A 367 1.47 0.81 -20.49
C GLN A 367 2.18 -0.55 -20.68
N TYR A 368 2.72 -1.06 -19.58
CA TYR A 368 3.20 -2.44 -19.49
C TYR A 368 2.81 -3.06 -18.15
N HIS A 369 3.01 -4.37 -18.00
CA HIS A 369 2.77 -5.09 -16.75
C HIS A 369 3.96 -5.98 -16.40
N ALA A 370 4.17 -6.21 -15.11
CA ALA A 370 5.18 -7.13 -14.61
C ALA A 370 4.72 -8.58 -14.90
N PRO A 371 5.50 -9.40 -15.62
CA PRO A 371 5.04 -10.75 -16.04
C PRO A 371 4.75 -11.74 -14.90
N ILE A 372 5.30 -11.51 -13.71
CA ILE A 372 5.23 -12.45 -12.58
C ILE A 372 4.32 -11.96 -11.44
N ILE A 373 4.23 -10.63 -11.23
CA ILE A 373 3.45 -10.03 -10.13
C ILE A 373 2.18 -9.30 -10.60
N GLY A 374 1.96 -9.16 -11.92
CA GLY A 374 0.78 -8.51 -12.48
C GLY A 374 0.75 -6.98 -12.38
N GLU A 375 1.64 -6.38 -11.59
CA GLU A 375 1.74 -4.94 -11.38
C GLU A 375 1.84 -4.14 -12.68
N ARG A 376 1.14 -3.00 -12.73
CA ARG A 376 0.99 -2.16 -13.92
C ARG A 376 1.96 -0.97 -13.85
N LYS A 377 2.43 -0.46 -15.01
CA LYS A 377 3.19 0.80 -15.03
C LYS A 377 2.33 1.95 -14.50
N PHE A 378 1.24 2.29 -15.19
CA PHE A 378 0.27 3.27 -14.71
C PHE A 378 -0.93 2.57 -14.06
N VAL A 379 -1.39 3.13 -12.95
CA VAL A 379 -2.59 2.71 -12.21
C VAL A 379 -3.56 3.89 -12.08
N ASP A 380 -4.76 3.62 -11.57
CA ASP A 380 -5.75 4.66 -11.29
C ASP A 380 -5.23 5.61 -10.19
N GLY A 381 -5.46 6.92 -10.34
CA GLY A 381 -5.23 7.89 -9.28
C GLY A 381 -6.02 7.57 -8.00
N PRO A 382 -5.55 7.94 -6.80
CA PRO A 382 -6.18 7.54 -5.55
C PRO A 382 -7.46 8.31 -5.28
N PHE A 383 -8.36 7.72 -4.49
CA PHE A 383 -9.49 8.46 -3.91
C PHE A 383 -9.00 9.48 -2.86
N GLY A 384 -9.72 10.60 -2.77
CA GLY A 384 -9.38 11.72 -1.87
C GLY A 384 -9.51 11.40 -0.36
N PRO A 385 -9.11 12.34 0.51
CA PRO A 385 -9.01 12.17 1.97
C PRO A 385 -10.24 11.56 2.66
N ARG A 386 -11.44 11.90 2.19
CA ARG A 386 -12.72 11.34 2.65
C ARG A 386 -12.73 9.81 2.63
N PHE A 387 -12.10 9.20 1.63
CA PHE A 387 -12.08 7.74 1.42
C PHE A 387 -10.90 7.03 2.10
N LYS A 388 -10.11 7.74 2.92
CA LYS A 388 -9.04 7.19 3.75
C LYS A 388 -9.57 6.75 5.14
N SER A 389 -10.82 6.28 5.17
CA SER A 389 -11.55 5.85 6.38
C SER A 389 -11.58 6.93 7.46
N ILE A 390 -12.07 8.14 7.14
CA ILE A 390 -12.05 9.29 8.05
C ILE A 390 -13.07 9.17 9.20
N GLY A 391 -14.22 8.55 8.96
CA GLY A 391 -15.28 8.35 9.96
C GLY A 391 -14.99 7.26 10.98
N ARG A 392 -13.92 6.47 10.80
CA ARG A 392 -13.58 5.29 11.60
C ARG A 392 -13.62 5.53 13.13
N PRO A 393 -13.94 4.49 13.93
CA PRO A 393 -14.10 4.63 15.38
C PRO A 393 -12.79 4.83 16.14
N ASP A 394 -11.66 4.32 15.63
CA ASP A 394 -10.34 4.46 16.26
C ASP A 394 -9.24 4.59 15.20
N VAL A 395 -8.01 4.87 15.62
CA VAL A 395 -6.84 5.19 14.80
C VAL A 395 -6.51 4.16 13.69
N CYS A 396 -6.87 2.88 13.90
CA CYS A 396 -6.67 1.78 12.96
C CYS A 396 -7.78 1.68 11.89
N ILE A 397 -7.38 1.48 10.63
CA ILE A 397 -8.31 1.51 9.48
C ILE A 397 -9.21 0.25 9.41
N GLN A 398 -8.65 -0.96 9.56
CA GLN A 398 -9.40 -2.23 9.51
C GLN A 398 -8.74 -3.33 10.38
N GLY A 399 -9.53 -4.33 10.78
CA GLY A 399 -9.04 -5.56 11.41
C GLY A 399 -8.63 -5.45 12.88
N ILE A 400 -7.78 -6.38 13.34
CA ILE A 400 -7.19 -6.34 14.68
C ILE A 400 -6.17 -5.19 14.71
N CYS A 401 -6.39 -4.20 15.57
CA CYS A 401 -5.54 -3.03 15.69
C CYS A 401 -4.19 -3.39 16.35
N GLU A 402 -3.21 -3.81 15.55
CA GLU A 402 -1.85 -4.09 16.03
C GLU A 402 -1.08 -2.78 16.25
N VAL A 403 -1.09 -2.31 17.51
CA VAL A 403 -0.33 -1.13 17.93
C VAL A 403 1.09 -1.54 18.35
N SER A 404 2.10 -1.11 17.61
CA SER A 404 3.50 -1.40 17.93
C SER A 404 4.03 -0.47 19.02
N SER A 405 4.64 -1.03 20.06
CA SER A 405 5.38 -0.28 21.09
C SER A 405 6.85 -0.01 20.70
N THR A 406 7.26 -0.36 19.48
CA THR A 406 8.60 -0.10 18.94
C THR A 406 8.54 0.27 17.45
N ILE A 407 9.40 1.20 17.04
CA ILE A 407 9.65 1.53 15.63
C ILE A 407 10.72 0.63 14.98
N ALA A 408 11.39 -0.23 15.77
CA ALA A 408 12.39 -1.14 15.25
C ALA A 408 11.80 -2.02 14.14
N PRO A 409 12.51 -2.24 13.02
CA PRO A 409 12.02 -3.09 11.95
C PRO A 409 11.77 -4.49 12.50
N ARG A 410 10.52 -4.96 12.39
CA ARG A 410 10.14 -6.33 12.74
C ARG A 410 11.02 -7.24 11.90
N LEU A 411 11.86 -8.06 12.53
CA LEU A 411 12.82 -8.94 11.85
C LEU A 411 12.07 -10.13 11.23
N TRP A 412 11.20 -9.84 10.28
CA TRP A 412 10.39 -10.80 9.52
C TRP A 412 11.25 -11.90 8.90
N LEU A 413 12.51 -11.58 8.55
CA LEU A 413 13.51 -12.52 8.09
C LEU A 413 13.87 -13.58 9.15
N LEU A 414 13.95 -13.22 10.43
CA LEU A 414 14.15 -14.19 11.52
C LEU A 414 12.89 -15.03 11.79
N ASP A 415 11.72 -14.40 11.83
CA ASP A 415 10.44 -15.13 12.01
C ASP A 415 10.17 -16.09 10.83
N TRP A 416 10.49 -15.65 9.60
CA TRP A 416 10.39 -16.46 8.39
C TRP A 416 11.43 -17.59 8.39
N LEU A 417 12.71 -17.32 8.68
CA LEU A 417 13.74 -18.35 8.82
C LEU A 417 13.40 -19.36 9.93
N TYR A 418 12.84 -18.90 11.05
CA TYR A 418 12.39 -19.76 12.14
C TYR A 418 11.23 -20.68 11.70
N ASN A 419 10.21 -20.12 11.04
CA ASN A 419 9.10 -20.90 10.51
C ASN A 419 9.53 -21.87 9.40
N TRP A 420 10.45 -21.48 8.51
CA TRP A 420 11.02 -22.36 7.50
C TRP A 420 11.92 -23.45 8.11
N ALA A 421 12.61 -23.20 9.22
CA ALA A 421 13.35 -24.24 9.94
C ALA A 421 12.41 -25.35 10.44
N TRP A 422 11.18 -25.01 10.87
CA TRP A 422 10.15 -26.01 11.20
C TRP A 422 9.62 -26.76 9.97
N VAL A 423 9.41 -26.09 8.84
CA VAL A 423 8.97 -26.76 7.59
C VAL A 423 10.05 -27.72 7.07
N CYS A 424 11.30 -27.26 6.97
CA CYS A 424 12.43 -28.08 6.54
C CYS A 424 12.74 -29.21 7.54
N GLY A 425 12.66 -28.94 8.85
CA GLY A 425 12.83 -29.96 9.89
C GLY A 425 11.73 -31.03 9.88
N GLY A 426 10.47 -30.62 9.66
CA GLY A 426 9.35 -31.53 9.48
C GLY A 426 9.49 -32.42 8.24
N PHE A 427 9.92 -31.85 7.11
CA PHE A 427 10.19 -32.61 5.89
C PHE A 427 11.33 -33.61 6.09
N LEU A 428 12.42 -33.21 6.76
CA LEU A 428 13.52 -34.10 7.12
C LEU A 428 13.06 -35.26 8.01
N ALA A 429 12.20 -34.99 9.01
CA ALA A 429 11.64 -36.01 9.89
C ALA A 429 10.77 -37.01 9.12
N ILE A 430 9.93 -36.55 8.19
CA ILE A 430 9.12 -37.43 7.32
C ILE A 430 10.02 -38.33 6.46
N VAL A 431 11.09 -37.78 5.87
CA VAL A 431 12.07 -38.57 5.09
C VAL A 431 12.75 -39.63 5.97
N VAL A 432 13.18 -39.28 7.18
CA VAL A 432 13.80 -40.24 8.13
C VAL A 432 12.82 -41.35 8.54
N VAL A 433 11.57 -41.02 8.85
CA VAL A 433 10.52 -42.00 9.18
C VAL A 433 10.21 -42.90 7.97
N GLY A 434 10.16 -42.33 6.77
CA GLY A 434 9.96 -43.08 5.52
C GLY A 434 11.10 -44.08 5.24
N ILE A 435 12.36 -43.66 5.43
CA ILE A 435 13.54 -44.53 5.29
C ILE A 435 13.51 -45.65 6.34
N ALA A 436 13.23 -45.32 7.61
CA ALA A 436 13.14 -46.32 8.68
C ALA A 436 12.02 -47.35 8.42
N GLY A 437 10.84 -46.89 8.03
CA GLY A 437 9.70 -47.73 7.67
C GLY A 437 9.99 -48.61 6.46
N TYR A 438 10.68 -48.10 5.44
CA TYR A 438 11.13 -48.89 4.28
C TYR A 438 12.11 -50.00 4.67
N ILE A 439 13.10 -49.69 5.52
CA ILE A 439 14.06 -50.68 6.02
C ILE A 439 13.34 -51.78 6.81
N ILE A 440 12.47 -51.42 7.75
CA ILE A 440 11.68 -52.38 8.54
C ILE A 440 10.80 -53.24 7.63
N GLY A 441 10.06 -52.64 6.69
CA GLY A 441 9.21 -53.36 5.74
C GLY A 441 9.99 -54.33 4.84
N ARG A 442 11.21 -53.96 4.44
CA ARG A 442 12.13 -54.83 3.69
C ARG A 442 12.57 -56.04 4.53
N HIS A 443 12.92 -55.85 5.80
CA HIS A 443 13.28 -56.95 6.70
C HIS A 443 12.09 -57.89 6.96
N VAL A 444 10.88 -57.36 7.17
CA VAL A 444 9.66 -58.18 7.33
C VAL A 444 9.37 -59.01 6.07
N LYS A 445 9.45 -58.41 4.88
CA LYS A 445 9.30 -59.16 3.60
C LYS A 445 10.36 -60.26 3.44
N TRP A 446 11.61 -59.99 3.80
CA TRP A 446 12.69 -60.99 3.78
C TRP A 446 12.41 -62.17 4.73
N GLY A 447 12.02 -61.88 5.98
CA GLY A 447 11.64 -62.92 6.95
C GLY A 447 10.46 -63.77 6.46
N HIS A 448 9.44 -63.14 5.87
CA HIS A 448 8.28 -63.85 5.32
C HIS A 448 8.64 -64.72 4.11
N ALA A 449 9.50 -64.23 3.20
CA ALA A 449 10.01 -65.02 2.07
C ALA A 449 10.85 -66.22 2.53
N MET A 450 11.69 -66.05 3.55
CA MET A 450 12.47 -67.13 4.16
C MET A 450 11.56 -68.20 4.78
N LEU A 451 10.52 -67.80 5.53
CA LEU A 451 9.52 -68.71 6.09
C LEU A 451 8.75 -69.48 5.00
N ILE A 452 8.44 -68.84 3.86
CA ILE A 452 7.82 -69.50 2.70
C ILE A 452 8.78 -70.52 2.08
N GLN A 453 10.07 -70.22 1.94
CA GLN A 453 11.05 -71.19 1.44
C GLN A 453 11.21 -72.39 2.38
N ILE A 454 11.29 -72.17 3.70
CA ILE A 454 11.34 -73.25 4.71
C ILE A 454 10.08 -74.15 4.61
N ARG A 455 8.89 -73.54 4.46
CA ARG A 455 7.63 -74.28 4.26
C ARG A 455 7.60 -75.06 2.93
N LYS A 456 8.10 -74.48 1.84
CA LYS A 456 8.24 -75.18 0.54
C LYS A 456 9.25 -76.32 0.61
N GLY A 457 10.37 -76.16 1.31
CA GLY A 457 11.35 -77.23 1.57
C GLY A 457 10.73 -78.41 2.32
N ARG A 458 10.01 -78.16 3.41
CA ARG A 458 9.26 -79.21 4.14
C ARG A 458 8.20 -79.89 3.27
N LYS A 459 7.46 -79.14 2.43
CA LYS A 459 6.51 -79.74 1.47
C LYS A 459 7.22 -80.60 0.42
N LYS A 460 8.39 -80.19 -0.09
CA LYS A 460 9.15 -80.95 -1.09
C LYS A 460 9.69 -82.27 -0.53
N MET A 461 10.18 -82.29 0.72
CA MET A 461 10.50 -83.55 1.43
C MET A 461 9.29 -84.47 1.57
N LYS A 462 8.11 -83.91 1.90
CA LYS A 462 6.88 -84.70 2.05
C LYS A 462 6.42 -85.31 0.73
N VAL A 463 6.42 -84.52 -0.35
CA VAL A 463 6.10 -85.01 -1.71
C VAL A 463 7.11 -86.05 -2.19
N LEU A 464 8.41 -85.93 -1.87
CA LEU A 464 9.39 -86.95 -2.23
C LEU A 464 9.08 -88.30 -1.55
N ALA A 465 8.69 -88.27 -0.27
CA ALA A 465 8.28 -89.47 0.47
C ALA A 465 6.93 -90.06 0.02
N ASP A 466 6.04 -89.25 -0.56
CA ASP A 466 4.75 -89.70 -1.11
C ASP A 466 4.89 -90.22 -2.56
N VAL A 467 5.85 -89.72 -3.35
CA VAL A 467 6.11 -90.15 -4.75
C VAL A 467 6.81 -91.52 -4.82
N GLU A 468 7.56 -91.91 -3.79
CA GLU A 468 8.23 -93.23 -3.73
C GLU A 468 7.25 -94.39 -3.48
N ARG A 469 5.92 -94.14 -3.41
CA ARG A 469 4.94 -95.10 -2.87
C ARG A 469 3.88 -95.65 -3.82
N SER A 470 3.76 -95.17 -5.07
CA SER A 470 2.76 -95.68 -6.04
C SER A 470 3.25 -95.71 -7.49
N PRO A 471 3.16 -96.85 -8.21
CA PRO A 471 3.60 -96.98 -9.60
C PRO A 471 2.48 -96.86 -10.66
N LEU A 472 2.87 -96.40 -11.87
CA LEU A 472 2.38 -96.81 -13.22
C LEU A 472 0.85 -96.86 -13.44
N LEU A 473 0.20 -96.00 -14.24
CA LEU A 473 0.17 -95.89 -15.73
C LEU A 473 -0.85 -94.77 -16.14
N SER A 474 -1.07 -94.28 -17.38
CA SER A 474 -0.57 -94.55 -18.76
C SER A 474 -0.74 -93.32 -19.70
N GLU A 475 -0.11 -93.40 -20.89
CA GLU A 475 -0.60 -93.06 -22.25
C GLU A 475 -2.10 -92.73 -22.48
N ALA A 476 -2.54 -91.89 -23.47
CA ALA A 476 -1.85 -91.34 -24.67
C ALA A 476 -2.52 -90.10 -25.36
N THR A 477 -1.69 -89.31 -26.10
CA THR A 477 -1.87 -88.68 -27.47
C THR A 477 -2.94 -87.62 -27.88
N SER A 478 -2.57 -86.89 -28.96
CA SER A 478 -3.29 -85.91 -29.85
C SER A 478 -3.65 -84.53 -29.26
N GLU A 479 -3.25 -83.37 -29.83
CA GLU A 479 -3.49 -82.78 -31.19
C GLU A 479 -4.97 -82.40 -31.42
N ALA A 480 -5.37 -81.24 -31.98
CA ALA A 480 -4.71 -79.95 -32.26
C ALA A 480 -5.80 -78.86 -32.56
N GLU A 481 -5.37 -77.61 -32.71
CA GLU A 481 -6.08 -76.44 -33.33
C GLU A 481 -7.33 -75.78 -32.70
N ASP A 482 -7.17 -74.46 -32.53
CA ASP A 482 -8.05 -73.32 -32.89
C ASP A 482 -9.54 -73.24 -32.51
N GLY A 483 -9.98 -72.02 -32.18
CA GLY A 483 -11.40 -71.68 -32.02
C GLY A 483 -11.78 -70.87 -30.78
N THR A 484 -11.73 -69.54 -30.91
CA THR A 484 -12.71 -68.57 -30.34
C THR A 484 -12.79 -68.37 -28.82
N GLU A 485 -13.11 -67.13 -28.42
CA GLU A 485 -13.41 -66.73 -27.03
C GLU A 485 -14.56 -67.57 -26.41
N PRO A 486 -14.61 -67.61 -25.06
CA PRO A 486 -15.65 -66.78 -24.47
C PRO A 486 -15.20 -65.98 -23.25
N SER A 487 -15.66 -64.73 -23.21
CA SER A 487 -15.98 -64.08 -21.95
C SER A 487 -17.16 -64.80 -21.28
N VAL A 488 -17.10 -64.99 -19.96
CA VAL A 488 -18.19 -64.66 -19.01
C VAL A 488 -17.76 -64.95 -17.56
N VAL A 489 -18.20 -64.04 -16.68
CA VAL A 489 -17.99 -64.00 -15.23
C VAL A 489 -18.99 -64.87 -14.48
N ALA A 490 -18.54 -65.62 -13.47
CA ALA A 490 -19.32 -66.16 -12.33
C ALA A 490 -18.37 -66.89 -11.35
N LEU A 491 -18.55 -66.96 -10.02
CA LEU A 491 -19.53 -66.35 -9.10
C LEU A 491 -19.04 -66.54 -7.63
N ASP A 492 -19.40 -65.60 -6.74
CA ASP A 492 -19.82 -65.81 -5.32
C ASP A 492 -18.79 -66.35 -4.27
N VAL A 493 -18.93 -66.27 -2.93
CA VAL A 493 -20.06 -65.87 -2.04
C VAL A 493 -19.58 -65.00 -0.86
N ASP A 494 -20.40 -63.98 -0.55
CA ASP A 494 -20.69 -63.26 0.70
C ASP A 494 -19.77 -63.28 1.95
N ALA A 495 -19.52 -62.07 2.47
CA ALA A 495 -19.53 -61.77 3.91
C ALA A 495 -20.02 -60.34 4.21
N GLY A 496 -21.15 -59.93 3.62
CA GLY A 496 -22.01 -58.87 4.14
C GLY A 496 -21.88 -57.48 3.48
N ARG A 497 -22.72 -57.26 2.45
CA ARG A 497 -23.14 -55.96 1.84
C ARG A 497 -22.27 -55.42 0.70
N ALA A 498 -22.87 -55.44 -0.49
CA ALA A 498 -22.54 -54.55 -1.60
C ALA A 498 -23.68 -53.55 -1.82
N VAL A 499 -23.34 -52.30 -2.17
CA VAL A 499 -24.19 -51.37 -2.94
C VAL A 499 -23.28 -50.75 -3.99
N ALA A 500 -23.71 -50.80 -5.25
CA ALA A 500 -22.93 -50.34 -6.39
C ALA A 500 -23.40 -48.96 -6.88
N TYR A 501 -22.50 -48.22 -7.55
CA TYR A 501 -22.87 -47.05 -8.34
C TYR A 501 -22.12 -47.05 -9.69
N GLY A 502 -22.91 -46.90 -10.76
CA GLY A 502 -22.58 -46.08 -11.93
C GLY A 502 -21.39 -46.46 -12.82
N THR A 503 -21.69 -47.13 -13.94
CA THR A 503 -20.78 -47.26 -15.08
C THR A 503 -20.50 -45.90 -15.73
N ILE A 504 -19.24 -45.63 -16.10
CA ILE A 504 -18.89 -44.55 -17.02
C ILE A 504 -18.64 -45.17 -18.40
N ASN A 505 -19.47 -44.82 -19.38
CA ASN A 505 -19.20 -45.16 -20.78
C ASN A 505 -18.15 -44.19 -21.34
N ALA A 506 -17.01 -44.72 -21.76
CA ALA A 506 -16.08 -44.03 -22.63
C ALA A 506 -16.27 -44.56 -24.06
N THR A 507 -16.56 -43.67 -25.02
CA THR A 507 -16.55 -43.97 -26.45
C THR A 507 -15.39 -43.25 -27.12
N VAL A 508 -14.69 -43.98 -27.99
CA VAL A 508 -13.49 -43.55 -28.71
C VAL A 508 -13.80 -43.60 -30.21
N VAL A 509 -13.71 -42.42 -30.85
CA VAL A 509 -13.25 -42.07 -32.24
C VAL A 509 -13.58 -43.06 -33.39
N GLU A 510 -14.17 -42.62 -34.52
CA GLU A 510 -13.58 -42.44 -35.88
C GLU A 510 -14.74 -42.41 -36.90
N ASP A 511 -14.71 -41.81 -38.11
CA ASP A 511 -13.84 -40.82 -38.78
C ASP A 511 -14.63 -40.19 -39.99
N SER A 512 -13.99 -39.29 -40.77
CA SER A 512 -14.13 -39.11 -42.23
C SER A 512 -14.96 -37.94 -42.85
N ASP A 513 -14.29 -37.33 -43.84
CA ASP A 513 -14.75 -36.81 -45.14
C ASP A 513 -15.51 -35.47 -45.36
N ARG A 514 -14.76 -34.51 -45.96
CA ARG A 514 -15.00 -33.80 -47.23
C ARG A 514 -16.18 -32.82 -47.45
N VAL A 515 -15.78 -31.63 -47.93
CA VAL A 515 -16.51 -30.71 -48.86
C VAL A 515 -17.72 -29.99 -48.21
N ARG A 516 -17.87 -28.65 -48.29
CA ARG A 516 -17.48 -27.68 -49.34
C ARG A 516 -17.14 -26.31 -48.76
#